data_AF-A0A6M0CDG4-F1
#
_entry.id   AF-A0A6M0CDG4-F1
#
_cell.length_a   1.000
_cell.length_b   1.000
_cell.length_c   1.000
_cell.angle_alpha   90.00
_cell.angle_beta   90.00
_cell.angle_gamma   90.00
#
_symmetry.space_group_name_H-M   'P 1'
#
loop_
_entity.id
_entity.type
_entity.pdbx_description
1 polymer ?
#
loop_
_entity_poly.entity_id
_entity_poly.type
_entity_poly.pdbx_seq_one_letter_code
_entity_poly.pdbx_strand_id
1 'polypeptide(L)'
;MSGFKLMASVLGIGLVGGAIALLVTNPKQDAYEDYAVTQLQSQLDKDLCQDAPAFLERACTSLVSNNDGFLKATVSASTTRRNYYVLSIYETELNPMDAIDQVLPSGLSLSIGNAKGIPTYHAETVGILGQFITYEAKQQ
;
A
#
# COMPACT_ATOMS: atom_id res chain seq x y z
N MET A 1 28.51 -56.20 28.10
CA MET A 1 29.36 -55.02 27.84
C MET A 1 29.16 -54.60 26.40
N SER A 2 28.81 -53.33 26.22
CA SER A 2 28.95 -52.44 25.06
C SER A 2 28.59 -52.92 23.66
N GLY A 3 27.58 -52.25 23.09
CA GLY A 3 27.38 -52.18 21.64
C GLY A 3 26.13 -51.41 21.20
N PHE A 4 25.54 -50.58 22.06
CA PHE A 4 24.48 -49.66 21.67
C PHE A 4 25.09 -48.53 20.84
N LYS A 5 24.51 -48.28 19.66
CA LYS A 5 24.72 -47.14 18.74
C LYS A 5 25.92 -47.26 17.80
N LEU A 6 25.75 -46.65 16.61
CA LEU A 6 26.53 -46.72 15.36
C LEU A 6 25.99 -47.84 14.45
N MET A 7 25.12 -47.61 13.46
CA MET A 7 25.07 -46.50 12.50
C MET A 7 23.61 -46.16 12.16
N ALA A 8 23.12 -45.05 12.70
CA ALA A 8 22.07 -44.28 12.07
C ALA A 8 22.75 -43.42 10.98
N SER A 9 22.80 -43.91 9.74
CA SER A 9 23.23 -43.12 8.60
C SER A 9 22.75 -43.77 7.31
N VAL A 10 22.27 -42.94 6.38
CA VAL A 10 21.71 -43.26 5.06
C VAL A 10 20.21 -43.55 5.08
N LEU A 11 19.42 -42.53 5.38
CA LEU A 11 18.33 -42.01 4.52
C LEU A 11 18.10 -40.56 4.95
N GLY A 12 19.13 -39.74 4.75
CA GLY A 12 19.10 -38.32 5.01
C GLY A 12 18.64 -37.53 3.78
N ILE A 13 18.00 -36.40 4.08
CA ILE A 13 17.85 -35.19 3.25
C ILE A 13 16.79 -35.31 2.14
N GLY A 14 15.53 -35.14 2.53
CA GLY A 14 14.42 -34.87 1.61
C GLY A 14 13.31 -33.99 2.17
N LEU A 15 13.50 -33.36 3.35
CA LEU A 15 12.49 -32.50 3.98
C LEU A 15 13.12 -31.25 4.63
N VAL A 16 14.08 -30.63 3.95
CA VAL A 16 14.53 -29.27 4.27
C VAL A 16 14.51 -28.44 2.99
N GLY A 17 13.32 -28.28 2.43
CA GLY A 17 13.11 -27.48 1.21
C GLY A 17 11.77 -26.77 1.13
N GLY A 18 10.84 -27.00 2.07
CA GLY A 18 9.49 -26.42 2.03
C GLY A 18 9.31 -25.12 2.82
N ALA A 19 10.19 -24.82 3.79
CA ALA A 19 9.98 -23.68 4.70
C ALA A 19 10.48 -22.34 4.14
N ILE A 20 11.46 -22.34 3.22
CA ILE A 20 12.06 -21.11 2.69
C ILE A 20 11.15 -20.44 1.66
N ALA A 21 10.32 -21.22 0.93
CA ALA A 21 9.36 -20.66 -0.01
C ALA A 21 8.28 -19.80 0.68
N LEU A 22 7.88 -20.14 1.91
CA LEU A 22 6.84 -19.41 2.67
C LEU A 22 7.34 -18.09 3.29
N LEU A 23 8.65 -17.87 3.35
CA LEU A 23 9.20 -16.61 3.88
C LEU A 23 9.39 -15.54 2.80
N VAL A 24 9.32 -15.92 1.52
CA VAL A 24 9.45 -14.99 0.38
C VAL A 24 8.07 -14.50 -0.12
N THR A 25 6.97 -15.08 0.39
CA THR A 25 5.62 -14.83 -0.13
C THR A 25 4.90 -13.65 0.50
N ASN A 26 5.34 -13.17 1.65
CA ASN A 26 4.69 -12.05 2.32
C ASN A 26 5.23 -10.74 1.75
N PRO A 27 4.40 -9.94 1.04
CA PRO A 27 4.88 -8.71 0.44
C PRO A 27 5.44 -7.76 1.50
N LYS A 28 6.49 -7.03 1.15
CA LYS A 28 7.02 -5.96 2.01
C LYS A 28 6.11 -4.72 1.93
N GLN A 29 6.31 -3.79 2.87
CA GLN A 29 5.53 -2.56 2.95
C GLN A 29 5.77 -1.65 1.72
N ASP A 30 7.02 -1.52 1.27
CA ASP A 30 7.41 -0.75 0.09
C ASP A 30 6.72 -1.25 -1.19
N ALA A 31 6.62 -2.57 -1.37
CA ALA A 31 5.90 -3.17 -2.49
C ALA A 31 4.39 -2.85 -2.44
N TYR A 32 3.81 -2.75 -1.23
CA TYR A 32 2.41 -2.32 -1.08
C TYR A 32 2.25 -0.84 -1.42
N GLU A 33 3.17 0.01 -0.97
CA GLU A 33 3.15 1.44 -1.27
C GLU A 33 3.20 1.71 -2.78
N ASP A 34 4.02 0.98 -3.53
CA ASP A 34 4.04 1.04 -5.01
C ASP A 34 2.68 0.73 -5.63
N TYR A 35 2.07 -0.38 -5.19
CA TYR A 35 0.74 -0.81 -5.65
C TYR A 35 -0.32 0.24 -5.30
N ALA A 36 -0.38 0.67 -4.06
CA ALA A 36 -1.39 1.59 -3.55
C ALA A 36 -1.27 2.99 -4.17
N VAL A 37 -0.05 3.49 -4.40
CA VAL A 37 0.17 4.77 -5.11
C VAL A 37 -0.36 4.71 -6.53
N THR A 38 -0.13 3.59 -7.24
CA THR A 38 -0.66 3.42 -8.61
C THR A 38 -2.20 3.49 -8.61
N GLN A 39 -2.85 2.83 -7.65
CA GLN A 39 -4.31 2.88 -7.51
C GLN A 39 -4.80 4.28 -7.16
N LEU A 40 -4.13 4.94 -6.22
CA LEU A 40 -4.46 6.30 -5.78
C LEU A 40 -4.31 7.32 -6.91
N GLN A 41 -3.23 7.24 -7.70
CA GLN A 41 -3.04 8.10 -8.87
C GLN A 41 -4.18 7.93 -9.88
N SER A 42 -4.58 6.69 -10.15
CA SER A 42 -5.71 6.42 -11.04
C SER A 42 -7.03 6.99 -10.51
N GLN A 43 -7.25 6.95 -9.20
CA GLN A 43 -8.45 7.53 -8.57
C GLN A 43 -8.42 9.05 -8.60
N LEU A 44 -7.31 9.67 -8.22
CA LEU A 44 -7.16 11.13 -8.23
C LEU A 44 -7.23 11.69 -9.65
N ASP A 45 -6.65 11.01 -10.63
CA ASP A 45 -6.77 11.46 -12.02
C ASP A 45 -8.25 11.47 -12.46
N LYS A 46 -8.98 10.40 -12.15
CA LYS A 46 -10.39 10.25 -12.52
C LYS A 46 -11.34 11.18 -11.76
N ASP A 47 -11.24 11.21 -10.44
CA ASP A 47 -12.24 11.84 -9.56
C ASP A 47 -11.89 13.31 -9.27
N LEU A 48 -10.66 13.75 -9.55
CA LEU A 48 -10.21 15.13 -9.29
C LEU A 48 -9.69 15.81 -10.55
N CYS A 49 -8.74 15.21 -11.27
CA CYS A 49 -8.09 15.91 -12.38
C CYS A 49 -8.98 16.03 -13.61
N GLN A 50 -9.72 14.98 -13.97
CA GLN A 50 -10.66 15.01 -15.10
C GLN A 50 -11.87 15.91 -14.84
N ASP A 51 -12.26 16.10 -13.58
CA ASP A 51 -13.31 17.03 -13.17
C ASP A 51 -12.80 18.47 -12.98
N ALA A 52 -11.48 18.70 -13.08
CA ALA A 52 -10.90 20.03 -12.99
C ALA A 52 -11.19 20.87 -14.24
N PRO A 53 -11.20 22.21 -14.12
CA PRO A 53 -11.27 23.09 -15.30
C PRO A 53 -10.16 22.76 -16.31
N ALA A 54 -10.48 22.80 -17.61
CA ALA A 54 -9.56 22.39 -18.69
C ALA A 54 -8.17 23.08 -18.68
N PHE A 55 -8.06 24.27 -18.08
CA PHE A 55 -6.79 24.97 -17.94
C PHE A 55 -5.90 24.41 -16.81
N LEU A 56 -6.47 23.67 -15.85
CA LEU A 56 -5.79 23.05 -14.70
C LEU A 56 -5.61 21.54 -14.83
N GLU A 57 -6.43 20.85 -15.64
CA GLU A 57 -6.39 19.40 -15.83
C GLU A 57 -4.94 18.88 -16.02
N ARG A 58 -4.19 19.44 -16.99
CA ARG A 58 -2.80 19.04 -17.25
C ARG A 58 -1.85 19.27 -16.08
N ALA A 59 -2.04 20.36 -15.35
CA ALA A 59 -1.22 20.65 -14.16
C ALA A 59 -1.56 19.67 -13.03
N CYS A 60 -2.83 19.31 -12.87
CA CYS A 60 -3.29 18.31 -11.91
C CYS A 60 -2.72 16.94 -12.23
N THR A 61 -2.94 16.42 -13.44
CA THR A 61 -2.43 15.10 -13.83
C THR A 61 -0.92 15.03 -13.68
N SER A 62 -0.18 16.06 -14.08
CA SER A 62 1.27 16.10 -13.90
C SER A 62 1.70 16.13 -12.42
N LEU A 63 0.94 16.77 -11.54
CA LEU A 63 1.23 16.79 -10.11
C LEU A 63 0.98 15.41 -9.50
N VAL A 64 -0.13 14.76 -9.86
CA VAL A 64 -0.49 13.43 -9.37
C VAL A 64 0.50 12.37 -9.87
N SER A 65 0.89 12.39 -11.15
CA SER A 65 1.73 11.35 -11.75
C SER A 65 3.22 11.44 -11.41
N ASN A 66 3.72 12.62 -11.03
CA ASN A 66 5.17 12.84 -10.90
C ASN A 66 5.66 12.88 -9.44
N ASN A 67 4.75 12.74 -8.46
CA ASN A 67 5.07 12.90 -7.04
C ASN A 67 4.89 11.60 -6.25
N ASP A 68 5.40 10.49 -6.79
CA ASP A 68 5.35 9.18 -6.13
C ASP A 68 5.90 9.21 -4.70
N GLY A 69 6.99 9.94 -4.46
CA GLY A 69 7.59 10.02 -3.11
C GLY A 69 6.63 10.61 -2.08
N PHE A 70 5.88 11.65 -2.47
CA PHE A 70 4.86 12.24 -1.61
C PHE A 70 3.67 11.28 -1.42
N LEU A 71 3.16 10.71 -2.51
CA LEU A 71 2.03 9.77 -2.45
C LEU A 71 2.36 8.52 -1.64
N LYS A 72 3.59 8.01 -1.74
CA LYS A 72 4.08 6.89 -0.91
C LYS A 72 4.10 7.28 0.56
N ALA A 73 4.58 8.48 0.90
CA ALA A 73 4.58 8.95 2.28
C ALA A 73 3.16 9.07 2.84
N THR A 74 2.21 9.60 2.05
CA THR A 74 0.79 9.64 2.41
C THR A 74 0.22 8.24 2.62
N VAL A 75 0.40 7.33 1.65
CA VAL A 75 -0.05 5.94 1.77
C VAL A 75 0.54 5.29 3.01
N SER A 76 1.84 5.47 3.27
CA SER A 76 2.53 4.89 4.42
C SER A 76 1.96 5.40 5.74
N ALA A 77 1.75 6.72 5.85
CA ALA A 77 1.19 7.35 7.04
C ALA A 77 -0.28 6.95 7.29
N SER A 78 -1.02 6.71 6.23
CA SER A 78 -2.44 6.35 6.23
C SER A 78 -2.70 4.83 6.24
N THR A 79 -1.66 3.99 6.28
CA THR A 79 -1.81 2.53 6.20
C THR A 79 -1.39 1.83 7.47
N THR A 80 -2.29 1.02 8.02
CA THR A 80 -1.97 0.05 9.05
C THR A 80 -1.77 -1.33 8.43
N ARG A 81 -0.60 -1.95 8.67
CA ARG A 81 -0.31 -3.32 8.24
C ARG A 81 -0.46 -4.31 9.39
N ARG A 82 -1.29 -5.33 9.19
CA ARG A 82 -1.38 -6.52 10.06
C ARG A 82 -0.73 -7.72 9.37
N ASN A 83 0.41 -8.17 9.89
CA ASN A 83 1.18 -9.28 9.33
C ASN A 83 0.79 -10.61 10.00
N TYR A 84 0.33 -11.58 9.20
CA TYR A 84 -0.07 -12.93 9.64
C TYR A 84 0.88 -14.02 9.11
N TYR A 85 2.16 -13.68 8.93
CA TYR A 85 3.26 -14.52 8.42
C TYR A 85 3.14 -14.88 6.94
N VAL A 86 2.08 -15.60 6.54
CA VAL A 86 1.87 -16.05 5.15
C VAL A 86 1.16 -15.01 4.28
N LEU A 87 0.48 -14.07 4.92
CA LEU A 87 -0.23 -12.96 4.31
C LEU A 87 -0.10 -11.70 5.17
N SER A 88 -0.45 -10.56 4.60
CA SER A 88 -0.66 -9.31 5.33
C SER A 88 -1.99 -8.70 4.93
N ILE A 89 -2.66 -8.06 5.88
CA ILE A 89 -3.82 -7.20 5.63
C ILE A 89 -3.35 -5.76 5.77
N TYR A 90 -3.64 -4.96 4.77
CA TYR A 90 -3.37 -3.53 4.73
C TYR A 90 -4.70 -2.80 4.77
N GLU A 91 -4.84 -1.96 5.78
CA GLU A 91 -6.00 -1.10 5.96
C GLU A 91 -5.52 0.33 5.76
N THR A 92 -6.07 0.99 4.76
CA THR A 92 -5.64 2.31 4.31
C THR A 92 -6.80 3.28 4.45
N GLU A 93 -6.59 4.30 5.28
CA GLU A 93 -7.53 5.39 5.51
C GLU A 93 -6.96 6.68 4.94
N LEU A 94 -7.34 7.00 3.71
CA LEU A 94 -6.87 8.20 3.03
C LEU A 94 -7.89 9.32 3.20
N ASN A 95 -7.56 10.27 4.06
CA ASN A 95 -8.19 11.56 4.08
C ASN A 95 -7.35 12.54 3.23
N PRO A 96 -7.86 13.05 2.10
CA PRO A 96 -7.07 13.94 1.27
C PRO A 96 -6.67 15.25 1.98
N MET A 97 -7.28 15.59 3.12
CA MET A 97 -6.80 16.67 3.98
C MET A 97 -5.46 16.37 4.66
N ASP A 98 -5.19 15.11 5.02
CA ASP A 98 -3.92 14.71 5.64
C ASP A 98 -2.75 14.86 4.66
N ALA A 99 -3.03 14.70 3.36
CA ALA A 99 -2.08 14.94 2.28
C ALA A 99 -1.82 16.44 2.10
N ILE A 100 -2.87 17.26 2.14
CA ILE A 100 -2.77 18.73 1.99
C ILE A 100 -1.98 19.34 3.16
N ASP A 101 -2.20 18.88 4.39
CA ASP A 101 -1.49 19.37 5.58
C ASP A 101 0.03 19.10 5.54
N GLN A 102 0.46 18.06 4.83
CA GLN A 102 1.89 17.73 4.66
C GLN A 102 2.60 18.60 3.61
N VAL A 103 1.86 19.15 2.65
CA VAL A 103 2.43 19.95 1.54
C VAL A 103 2.27 21.44 1.76
N LEU A 104 1.17 21.86 2.40
CA LEU A 104 0.90 23.28 2.60
C LEU A 104 1.67 23.82 3.81
N PRO A 105 2.47 24.90 3.64
CA PRO A 105 3.08 25.55 4.79
C PRO A 105 1.99 26.09 5.72
N SER A 106 2.17 25.86 7.02
CA SER A 106 1.30 26.35 8.08
C SER A 106 1.06 27.86 7.92
N GLY A 107 -0.15 28.23 7.52
CA GLY A 107 -0.56 29.62 7.25
C GLY A 107 -1.13 29.86 5.84
N LEU A 108 -0.98 28.92 4.89
CA LEU A 108 -1.62 29.01 3.59
C LEU A 108 -3.03 28.41 3.62
N SER A 109 -4.04 29.24 3.87
CA SER A 109 -5.45 28.85 3.72
C SER A 109 -5.85 28.99 2.25
N LEU A 110 -5.76 27.90 1.49
CA LEU A 110 -6.42 27.85 0.19
C LEU A 110 -7.92 27.70 0.45
N SER A 111 -8.70 28.75 0.16
CA SER A 111 -10.16 28.64 0.02
C SER A 111 -10.48 27.84 -1.24
N ILE A 112 -10.10 26.56 -1.26
CA ILE A 112 -10.66 25.56 -2.15
C ILE A 112 -12.06 25.34 -1.60
N GLY A 113 -13.00 26.13 -2.12
CA GLY A 113 -14.29 26.39 -1.48
C GLY A 113 -15.02 25.12 -1.05
N ASN A 114 -15.35 25.06 0.25
CA ASN A 114 -16.18 24.03 0.88
C ASN A 114 -15.56 22.62 0.87
N ALA A 115 -14.83 22.30 1.94
CA ALA A 115 -14.38 20.94 2.31
C ALA A 115 -15.54 19.94 2.61
N LYS A 116 -16.66 20.04 1.88
CA LYS A 116 -17.89 19.27 2.07
C LYS A 116 -18.10 18.21 0.98
N GLY A 117 -17.04 17.85 0.26
CA GLY A 117 -17.11 16.90 -0.86
C GLY A 117 -15.79 16.26 -1.23
N ILE A 118 -14.80 16.28 -0.33
CA ILE A 118 -13.58 15.50 -0.51
C ILE A 118 -13.83 14.16 0.19
N PRO A 119 -14.11 13.08 -0.55
CA PRO A 119 -14.43 11.80 0.06
C PRO A 119 -13.22 11.26 0.81
N THR A 120 -13.48 10.69 1.99
CA THR A 120 -12.45 9.90 2.68
C THR A 120 -12.46 8.51 2.07
N TYR A 121 -11.29 7.98 1.74
CA TYR A 121 -11.20 6.66 1.12
C TYR A 121 -10.78 5.62 2.17
N HIS A 122 -11.61 4.60 2.31
CA HIS A 122 -11.26 3.39 3.04
C HIS A 122 -10.96 2.27 2.05
N ALA A 123 -9.78 1.68 2.16
CA ALA A 123 -9.39 0.54 1.35
C ALA A 123 -8.82 -0.59 2.21
N GLU A 124 -9.26 -1.81 1.95
CA GLU A 124 -8.70 -3.02 2.54
C GLU A 124 -8.10 -3.90 1.46
N THR A 125 -6.82 -4.24 1.66
CA THR A 125 -6.03 -5.02 0.70
C THR A 125 -5.38 -6.21 1.38
N VAL A 126 -5.49 -7.39 0.77
CA VAL A 126 -4.71 -8.56 1.16
C VAL A 126 -3.45 -8.62 0.31
N GLY A 127 -2.30 -8.71 0.98
CA GLY A 127 -1.03 -9.09 0.39
C GLY A 127 -0.75 -10.58 0.62
N ILE A 128 -0.65 -11.38 -0.43
CA ILE A 128 -0.40 -12.82 -0.34
C ILE A 128 0.41 -13.29 -1.55
N LEU A 129 1.42 -14.13 -1.34
CA LEU A 129 2.29 -14.67 -2.41
C LEU A 129 2.88 -13.58 -3.33
N GLY A 130 3.25 -12.42 -2.79
CA GLY A 130 3.78 -11.30 -3.57
C GLY A 130 2.74 -10.53 -4.39
N GLN A 131 1.45 -10.83 -4.25
CA GLN A 131 0.35 -10.16 -4.94
C GLN A 131 -0.49 -9.35 -3.96
N PHE A 132 -1.14 -8.30 -4.47
CA PHE A 132 -2.06 -7.46 -3.73
C PHE A 132 -3.44 -7.52 -4.35
N ILE A 133 -4.46 -7.71 -3.52
CA ILE A 133 -5.86 -7.74 -3.93
C ILE A 133 -6.63 -6.83 -2.99
N THR A 134 -7.08 -5.68 -3.50
CA THR A 134 -8.02 -4.79 -2.80
C THR A 134 -9.41 -5.38 -2.92
N TYR A 135 -10.00 -5.81 -1.80
CA TYR A 135 -11.32 -6.46 -1.78
C TYR A 135 -12.41 -5.52 -1.25
N GLU A 136 -12.02 -4.45 -0.58
CA GLU A 136 -12.91 -3.38 -0.16
C GLU A 136 -12.28 -2.03 -0.53
N ALA A 137 -13.04 -1.20 -1.24
CA ALA A 137 -12.69 0.18 -1.54
C ALA A 137 -13.99 1.00 -1.53
N LYS A 138 -14.13 1.92 -0.57
CA LYS A 138 -15.33 2.73 -0.38
C LYS A 138 -14.95 4.20 -0.19
N GLN A 139 -15.68 5.08 -0.87
CA GLN A 139 -15.74 6.49 -0.55
C GLN A 139 -16.68 6.67 0.66
N GLN A 140 -16.24 7.39 1.67
CA GLN A 140 -17.00 7.78 2.85
C GLN A 140 -17.45 9.24 2.77
#